data_AF-A0A2T2WID4-F1
#
_entry.id   AF-A0A2T2WID4-F1
#
_cell.length_a   1.000
_cell.length_b   1.000
_cell.length_c   1.000
_cell.angle_alpha   90.00
_cell.angle_beta   90.00
_cell.angle_gamma   90.00
#
_symmetry.space_group_name_H-M   'P 1'
#
loop_
_entity.id
_entity.type
_entity.pdbx_description
1 polymer ?
#
loop_
_entity_poly.entity_id
_entity_poly.type
_entity_poly.pdbx_seq_one_letter_code
_entity_poly.pdbx_strand_id
1 'polypeptide(L)'
;MANRMISDQELALLLAVCDGLNEEDSLAQKFSLGPHTISAMVQTLISPTPYCGTGLLMADMTRLGGSTVEHARNIRLTPLGRTVCQTKSKIVQC
;
A
#
# COMPACT_ATOMS: atom_id res chain seq x y z
N MET A 1 16.54 -13.78 -9.66
CA MET A 1 16.17 -12.66 -8.79
C MET A 1 15.36 -11.71 -9.62
N ALA A 2 14.08 -11.54 -9.27
CA ALA A 2 13.18 -10.69 -10.01
C ALA A 2 12.95 -9.42 -9.19
N ASN A 3 13.15 -8.27 -9.82
CA ASN A 3 13.03 -6.98 -9.14
C ASN A 3 11.82 -6.22 -9.70
N ARG A 4 10.96 -5.69 -8.82
CA ARG A 4 9.98 -4.67 -9.21
C ARG A 4 10.45 -3.32 -8.68
N MET A 5 10.32 -2.30 -9.51
CA MET A 5 10.42 -0.91 -9.07
C MET A 5 9.02 -0.38 -8.75
N ILE A 6 8.83 0.12 -7.53
CA ILE A 6 7.62 0.87 -7.17
C ILE A 6 7.84 2.37 -7.39
N SER A 7 6.75 3.10 -7.61
CA SER A 7 6.76 4.55 -7.75
C SER A 7 7.11 5.26 -6.44
N ASP A 8 7.50 6.53 -6.54
CA ASP A 8 7.73 7.41 -5.39
C ASP A 8 6.52 7.50 -4.46
N GLN A 9 5.33 7.60 -5.03
CA GLN A 9 4.09 7.71 -4.26
C GLN A 9 3.76 6.40 -3.53
N GLU A 10 3.91 5.25 -4.20
CA GLU A 10 3.74 3.95 -3.57
C GLU A 10 4.74 3.72 -2.43
N LEU A 11 6.01 4.08 -2.63
CA LEU A 11 7.01 3.99 -1.58
C LEU A 11 6.67 4.92 -0.42
N ALA A 12 6.29 6.17 -0.69
CA ALA A 12 5.93 7.12 0.36
C ALA A 12 4.72 6.64 1.18
N LEU A 13 3.70 6.08 0.52
CA LEU A 13 2.54 5.51 1.20
C LEU A 13 2.93 4.29 2.05
N LEU A 14 3.74 3.38 1.53
CA LEU A 14 4.25 2.23 2.27
C LEU A 14 5.05 2.66 3.51
N LEU A 15 5.89 3.69 3.38
CA LEU A 15 6.64 4.26 4.51
C LEU A 15 5.70 4.90 5.54
N ALA A 16 4.63 5.58 5.10
CA ALA A 16 3.63 6.12 6.02
C ALA A 16 2.92 5.01 6.81
N VAL A 17 2.58 3.89 6.17
CA VAL A 17 2.06 2.70 6.88
C VAL A 17 3.09 2.15 7.86
N CYS A 18 4.37 2.16 7.49
CA CYS A 18 5.44 1.75 8.38
C CYS A 18 5.61 2.66 9.60
N ASP A 19 5.37 3.96 9.45
CA ASP A 19 5.32 4.93 10.55
C ASP A 19 4.06 4.78 11.43
N GLY A 20 3.16 3.85 11.10
CA GLY A 20 1.97 3.51 11.88
C GLY A 20 0.66 4.09 11.36
N LEU A 21 0.64 4.73 10.18
CA LEU A 21 -0.61 5.20 9.56
C LEU A 21 -1.33 4.03 8.88
N ASN A 22 -2.23 3.39 9.62
CA ASN A 22 -2.91 2.16 9.18
C ASN A 22 -4.35 2.40 8.68
N GLU A 23 -4.79 3.65 8.62
CA GLU A 23 -6.14 4.04 8.21
C GLU A 23 -6.11 4.92 6.96
N GLU A 24 -7.07 4.69 6.05
CA GLU A 24 -7.21 5.43 4.79
C GLU A 24 -7.31 6.93 5.02
N ASP A 25 -8.15 7.38 5.96
CA ASP A 25 -8.35 8.81 6.24
C ASP A 25 -7.07 9.49 6.74
N SER A 26 -6.30 8.80 7.58
CA SER A 26 -5.01 9.31 8.07
C SER A 26 -3.99 9.46 6.94
N LEU A 27 -3.95 8.48 6.02
CA LEU A 27 -3.11 8.55 4.84
C LEU A 27 -3.58 9.65 3.89
N ALA A 28 -4.89 9.77 3.66
CA ALA A 28 -5.51 10.78 2.80
C ALA A 28 -5.14 12.19 3.27
N GLN A 29 -5.24 12.44 4.58
CA GLN A 29 -4.80 13.69 5.20
C GLN A 29 -3.29 13.92 5.03
N LYS A 30 -2.45 12.92 5.33
CA LYS A 30 -0.98 13.04 5.22
C LYS A 30 -0.53 13.40 3.79
N PHE A 31 -1.16 12.82 2.78
CA PHE A 31 -0.81 13.06 1.39
C PHE A 31 -1.61 14.21 0.75
N SER A 32 -2.58 14.80 1.47
CA SER A 32 -3.55 15.76 0.90
C SER A 32 -4.24 15.21 -0.35
N LEU A 33 -4.57 13.91 -0.33
CA LEU A 33 -5.24 13.19 -1.41
C LEU A 33 -6.65 12.78 -0.98
N GLY A 34 -7.51 12.49 -1.95
CA GLY A 34 -8.83 11.91 -1.67
C GLY A 34 -8.71 10.45 -1.17
N PRO A 35 -9.61 9.98 -0.27
CA PRO A 35 -9.63 8.60 0.22
C PRO A 35 -9.62 7.57 -0.92
N HIS A 36 -10.44 7.77 -1.95
CA HIS A 36 -10.45 6.93 -3.16
C HIS A 36 -9.07 6.73 -3.78
N THR A 37 -8.25 7.79 -3.87
CA THR A 37 -6.90 7.72 -4.43
C THR A 37 -5.97 6.91 -3.53
N ILE A 38 -6.09 7.05 -2.21
CA ILE A 38 -5.38 6.21 -1.25
C ILE A 38 -5.76 4.74 -1.44
N SER A 39 -7.05 4.43 -1.52
CA SER A 39 -7.52 3.07 -1.71
C SER A 39 -7.03 2.44 -3.02
N ALA A 40 -7.01 3.18 -4.12
CA ALA A 40 -6.45 2.70 -5.38
C ALA A 40 -4.94 2.40 -5.28
N MET A 41 -4.18 3.24 -4.58
CA MET A 41 -2.75 3.00 -4.33
C MET A 41 -2.54 1.79 -3.42
N VAL A 42 -3.32 1.68 -2.34
CA VAL A 42 -3.28 0.52 -1.43
C VAL A 42 -3.61 -0.77 -2.18
N GLN A 43 -4.63 -0.76 -3.04
CA GLN A 43 -5.00 -1.92 -3.87
C GLN A 43 -3.88 -2.35 -4.82
N THR A 44 -3.15 -1.39 -5.40
CA THR A 44 -1.98 -1.66 -6.23
C THR A 44 -0.83 -2.31 -5.43
N LEU A 45 -0.69 -1.95 -4.16
CA LEU A 45 0.34 -2.49 -3.27
C LEU A 45 -0.06 -3.80 -2.59
N ILE A 46 -1.35 -4.11 -2.49
CA ILE A 46 -1.86 -5.42 -2.06
C ILE A 46 -1.70 -6.45 -3.18
N SER A 47 -1.87 -6.02 -4.43
CA SER A 47 -1.78 -6.90 -5.58
C SER A 47 -0.41 -7.57 -5.64
N PRO A 48 -0.36 -8.90 -5.87
CA PRO A 48 0.89 -9.62 -5.88
C PRO A 48 1.80 -9.07 -6.97
N THR A 49 3.00 -8.74 -6.53
CA THR A 49 4.10 -8.37 -7.40
C THR A 49 4.40 -9.51 -8.37
N PRO A 50 4.62 -9.28 -9.68
CA PRO A 50 5.12 -10.32 -10.55
C PRO A 50 6.36 -10.97 -9.91
N TYR A 51 6.39 -12.31 -9.86
CA TYR A 51 7.46 -13.11 -9.25
C TYR A 51 7.57 -13.08 -7.72
N CYS A 52 6.86 -12.18 -7.03
CA CYS A 52 6.73 -12.21 -5.58
C CYS A 52 5.34 -12.76 -5.23
N GLY A 53 5.27 -13.90 -4.55
CA GLY A 53 3.99 -14.55 -4.21
C GLY A 53 3.05 -13.72 -3.33
N THR A 54 3.45 -12.51 -2.93
CA THR A 54 2.66 -11.58 -2.09
C THR A 54 2.86 -10.13 -2.55
N GLY A 55 1.91 -9.26 -2.22
CA GLY A 55 2.05 -7.80 -2.32
C GLY A 55 2.94 -7.22 -1.21
N LEU A 56 3.03 -5.89 -1.16
CA LEU A 56 3.74 -5.15 -0.13
C LEU A 56 2.85 -4.79 1.06
N LEU A 57 1.55 -4.65 0.82
CA LEU A 57 0.55 -4.34 1.84
C LEU A 57 -0.51 -5.44 1.93
N MET A 58 -1.22 -5.45 3.05
CA MET A 58 -2.48 -6.13 3.26
C MET A 58 -3.47 -5.09 3.77
N ALA A 59 -4.68 -5.09 3.25
CA ALA A 59 -5.77 -4.29 3.79
C ALA A 59 -7.10 -4.98 3.48
N ASP A 60 -8.11 -4.68 4.29
CA ASP A 60 -9.49 -5.07 4.03
C ASP A 60 -10.11 -4.04 3.09
N MET A 61 -10.44 -4.44 1.87
CA MET A 61 -11.12 -3.58 0.89
C MET A 61 -12.63 -3.74 1.05
N THR A 62 -13.34 -2.66 1.36
CA THR A 62 -14.79 -2.67 1.60
C THR A 62 -15.51 -1.65 0.76
N ARG A 63 -16.65 -2.04 0.17
CA ARG A 63 -17.56 -1.09 -0.51
C ARG A 63 -18.62 -0.63 0.48
N LEU A 64 -18.85 0.67 0.53
CA LEU A 64 -19.90 1.24 1.37
C LEU A 64 -21.18 1.42 0.54
N GLY A 65 -22.22 0.65 0.87
CA GLY A 65 -23.50 0.68 0.16
C GLY A 65 -23.41 0.23 -1.31
N GLY A 66 -24.19 0.88 -2.19
CA GLY A 66 -24.17 0.65 -3.65
C GLY A 66 -23.02 1.36 -4.39
N SER A 67 -22.01 1.85 -3.67
CA SER A 67 -20.86 2.54 -4.28
C SER A 67 -19.99 1.56 -5.06
N THR A 68 -19.44 2.02 -6.19
CA THR A 68 -18.43 1.31 -6.96
C THR A 68 -17.02 1.47 -6.37
N VAL A 69 -16.87 2.33 -5.36
CA VAL A 69 -15.59 2.65 -4.71
C VAL A 69 -15.33 1.69 -3.56
N GLU A 70 -14.12 1.12 -3.55
CA GLU A 70 -13.58 0.34 -2.45
C GLU A 70 -12.75 1.23 -1.53
N HIS A 71 -12.95 1.06 -0.23
CA HIS A 71 -12.24 1.74 0.84
C HIS A 71 -11.34 0.76 1.58
N ALA A 72 -10.07 1.11 1.74
CA ALA A 72 -9.07 0.32 2.45
C ALA A 72 -9.16 0.51 3.96
N ARG A 73 -9.18 -0.59 4.71
CA ARG A 73 -9.18 -0.61 6.18
C ARG A 73 -8.13 -1.59 6.70
N ASN A 74 -7.73 -1.41 7.96
CA ASN A 74 -6.75 -2.29 8.61
C ASN A 74 -5.47 -2.47 7.78
N ILE A 75 -4.93 -1.38 7.24
CA ILE A 75 -3.77 -1.42 6.34
C ILE A 75 -2.54 -1.85 7.13
N ARG A 76 -1.83 -2.87 6.64
CA ARG A 76 -0.68 -3.50 7.30
C ARG A 76 0.39 -3.87 6.29
N LEU A 77 1.64 -3.95 6.74
CA LEU A 77 2.76 -4.42 5.93
C LEU A 77 2.78 -5.96 5.83
N THR A 78 3.05 -6.48 4.64
CA THR A 78 3.48 -7.88 4.46
C THR A 78 4.92 -8.06 4.94
N PRO A 79 5.45 -9.29 5.03
CA PRO A 79 6.89 -9.50 5.23
C PRO A 79 7.74 -8.78 4.18
N LEU A 80 7.32 -8.79 2.91
CA LEU A 80 8.01 -8.08 1.83
C LEU A 80 7.94 -6.55 2.01
N GLY A 81 6.78 -6.02 2.37
CA GLY A 81 6.61 -4.60 2.69
C GLY A 81 7.47 -4.15 3.87
N ARG A 82 7.67 -5.00 4.88
CA ARG A 82 8.59 -4.72 6.00
C ARG A 82 10.03 -4.59 5.53
N THR A 83 10.50 -5.47 4.64
CA THR A 83 11.84 -5.36 4.04
C THR A 83 12.00 -4.04 3.28
N VAL A 84 10.98 -3.64 2.51
CA VAL A 84 10.97 -2.36 1.80
C VAL A 84 11.02 -1.19 2.79
N CYS A 85 10.28 -1.24 3.89
CA CYS A 85 10.35 -0.20 4.90
C CYS A 85 11.75 -0.11 5.55
N GLN A 86 12.37 -1.25 5.88
CA GLN A 86 13.70 -1.28 6.49
C GLN A 86 14.78 -0.74 5.54
N THR A 87 14.72 -1.12 4.27
CA THR A 87 15.69 -0.71 3.25
C THR A 87 15.39 0.68 2.68
N LYS A 88 14.16 1.18 2.84
CA LYS A 88 13.63 2.41 2.21
C LYS A 88 13.87 2.45 0.70
N SER A 89 13.89 1.28 0.08
CA SER A 89 14.26 1.12 -1.33
C SER A 89 13.02 1.05 -2.21
N LYS A 90 13.05 1.71 -3.38
CA LYS A 90 12.04 1.52 -4.44
C LYS A 90 12.16 0.18 -5.14
N ILE A 91 13.29 -0.50 -4.97
CA ILE A 91 13.57 -1.79 -5.58
C ILE A 91 13.11 -2.88 -4.61
N VAL A 92 12.04 -3.55 -4.97
CA VAL A 92 11.50 -4.71 -4.26
C VAL A 92 12.21 -5.94 -4.79
N GLN A 93 12.94 -6.63 -3.91
CA GLN A 93 13.68 -7.84 -4.24
C GLN A 93 12.92 -9.08 -3.79
N CYS A 94 12.76 -9.99 -4.75
CA CYS A 94 12.27 -11.35 -4.62
C CYS A 94 13.27 -12.29 -5.31
#